data_AF-A0A7C6J620-F1
#
_entry.id   AF-A0A7C6J620-F1
#
_cell.length_a   1.000
_cell.length_b   1.000
_cell.length_c   1.000
_cell.angle_alpha   90.00
_cell.angle_beta   90.00
_cell.angle_gamma   90.00
#
_symmetry.space_group_name_H-M   'P 1'
#
loop_
_entity.id
_entity.type
_entity.pdbx_description
1 polymer ?
#
loop_
_entity_poly.entity_id
_entity_poly.type
_entity_poly.pdbx_seq_one_letter_code
_entity_poly.pdbx_strand_id
1 'polypeptide(L)'
;MQNGKVDLYYVFFGNGGVKDARSALGQLKNGNIVFITVEGDDTKKQGMTSKELAEFCVSLGCEFACDCDGGGSTACRSKDGYIYNQGRAIASAMVVRKKTLLEMCLPKVGCGYVWGAQGEILTRDVLNRLIQLHGRQKYYFSGYSAEKWLGKQVFDCSGLIVWAANKLGIFQADYTAAGLYNLCQPVQSPEAGDLCFNADLTHVGIYAGNGRYLHAKGTKDGVVITDKYTFVKFGRLKGVSNVATDWNAKNKEFVKHVQRTLGMSGADVDGLAGPKTVATFDNFVQSKGDTGDEIKKAWNNFLNAIK
;
A
#
# COMPACT_ATOMS: atom_id res chain seq x y z
N MET A 1 -8.81 17.99 16.29
CA MET A 1 -7.85 19.12 16.28
C MET A 1 -8.54 20.35 15.73
N GLN A 2 -8.41 21.51 16.38
CA GLN A 2 -8.82 22.80 15.82
C GLN A 2 -7.62 23.77 15.97
N ASN A 3 -7.24 24.48 14.91
CA ASN A 3 -6.11 25.44 14.91
C ASN A 3 -4.73 24.88 15.32
N GLY A 4 -4.40 23.64 14.95
CA GLY A 4 -3.08 23.06 15.24
C GLY A 4 -2.82 22.76 16.73
N LYS A 5 -3.85 22.89 17.57
CA LYS A 5 -3.86 22.41 18.96
C LYS A 5 -4.76 21.18 19.05
N VAL A 6 -4.27 20.16 19.75
CA VAL A 6 -5.08 19.00 20.13
C VAL A 6 -5.80 19.38 21.41
N ASP A 7 -7.06 19.81 21.30
CA ASP A 7 -7.93 19.94 22.48
C ASP A 7 -8.36 18.53 22.90
N LEU A 8 -7.66 18.00 23.90
CA LEU A 8 -8.02 16.74 24.55
C LEU A 8 -9.14 17.03 25.55
N TYR A 9 -10.39 16.80 25.12
CA TYR A 9 -11.54 16.81 26.02
C TYR A 9 -11.62 15.46 26.73
N TYR A 10 -11.22 15.43 28.00
CA TYR A 10 -11.33 14.25 28.83
C TYR A 10 -12.72 14.17 29.45
N VAL A 11 -13.49 13.15 29.08
CA VAL A 11 -14.64 12.72 29.87
C VAL A 11 -14.22 11.46 30.62
N PHE A 12 -13.94 11.60 31.92
CA PHE A 12 -13.51 10.48 32.75
C PHE A 12 -14.71 9.62 33.13
N PHE A 13 -14.73 8.38 32.63
CA PHE A 13 -15.52 7.29 33.20
C PHE A 13 -14.58 6.11 33.48
N GLY A 14 -14.44 5.68 34.74
CA GLY A 14 -13.69 4.46 35.11
C GLY A 14 -12.16 4.59 35.22
N ASN A 15 -11.43 3.50 34.92
CA ASN A 15 -10.00 3.26 35.21
C ASN A 15 -9.00 4.05 34.33
N GLY A 16 -9.29 5.29 33.94
CA GLY A 16 -8.47 6.05 32.98
C GLY A 16 -7.04 6.40 33.46
N GLY A 17 -6.82 6.46 34.79
CA GLY A 17 -5.51 6.72 35.40
C GLY A 17 -4.66 5.47 35.66
N VAL A 18 -5.19 4.28 35.37
CA VAL A 18 -4.52 3.00 35.64
C VAL A 18 -3.77 2.53 34.40
N LYS A 19 -2.53 2.09 34.58
CA LYS A 19 -1.77 1.40 33.53
C LYS A 19 -2.33 -0.01 33.38
N ASP A 20 -2.91 -0.28 32.22
CA ASP A 20 -3.58 -1.55 31.94
C ASP A 20 -3.50 -1.86 30.44
N ALA A 21 -3.99 -3.04 30.04
CA ALA A 21 -4.25 -3.38 28.66
C ALA A 21 -5.26 -2.38 28.06
N ARG A 22 -5.04 -2.00 26.80
CA ARG A 22 -5.89 -1.06 26.07
C ARG A 22 -6.06 -1.47 24.62
N SER A 23 -7.14 -1.03 23.99
CA SER A 23 -7.24 -1.01 22.54
C SER A 23 -7.72 0.35 22.06
N ALA A 24 -7.23 0.76 20.89
CA ALA A 24 -7.72 1.97 20.23
C ALA A 24 -7.82 1.76 18.73
N LEU A 25 -8.75 2.51 18.13
CA LEU A 25 -8.85 2.66 16.69
C LEU A 25 -8.54 4.10 16.34
N GLY A 26 -7.48 4.31 15.56
CA GLY A 26 -7.04 5.60 15.05
C GLY A 26 -7.31 5.75 13.56
N GLN A 27 -7.53 6.98 13.10
CA GLN A 27 -7.57 7.34 11.70
C GLN A 27 -6.51 8.42 11.42
N LEU A 28 -5.62 8.14 10.47
CA LEU A 28 -4.63 9.10 9.98
C LEU A 28 -5.27 10.09 8.99
N LYS A 29 -4.62 11.23 8.77
CA LYS A 29 -5.04 12.26 7.80
C LYS A 29 -5.34 11.75 6.39
N ASN A 30 -4.67 10.68 5.97
CA ASN A 30 -4.88 10.05 4.66
C ASN A 30 -6.01 9.02 4.63
N GLY A 31 -6.79 8.89 5.71
CA GLY A 31 -7.90 7.96 5.84
C GLY A 31 -7.49 6.53 6.21
N ASN A 32 -6.20 6.24 6.39
CA ASN A 32 -5.75 4.94 6.88
C ASN A 32 -6.24 4.71 8.31
N ILE A 33 -6.61 3.47 8.61
CA ILE A 33 -7.05 3.07 9.95
C ILE A 33 -5.92 2.32 10.64
N VAL A 34 -5.66 2.71 11.89
CA VAL A 34 -4.67 2.08 12.75
C VAL A 34 -5.41 1.37 13.88
N PHE A 35 -5.19 0.07 14.01
CA PHE A 35 -5.63 -0.69 15.17
C PHE A 35 -4.47 -0.81 16.14
N ILE A 36 -4.70 -0.37 17.37
CA ILE A 36 -3.72 -0.37 18.44
C ILE A 36 -4.22 -1.34 19.51
N THR A 37 -3.35 -2.26 19.90
CA THR A 37 -3.56 -3.09 21.10
C THR A 37 -2.35 -2.96 21.99
N VAL A 38 -2.60 -2.55 23.22
CA VAL A 38 -1.65 -2.43 24.31
C VAL A 38 -1.92 -3.60 25.25
N GLU A 39 -0.91 -4.40 25.49
CA GLU A 39 -0.94 -5.37 26.58
C GLU A 39 -0.65 -4.65 27.89
N GLY A 40 -1.30 -5.07 28.97
CA GLY A 40 -1.08 -4.51 30.29
C GLY A 40 -1.73 -5.36 31.38
N ASP A 41 -1.39 -5.01 32.61
CA ASP A 41 -1.76 -5.72 33.82
C ASP A 41 -1.79 -4.68 34.95
N ASP A 42 -3.01 -4.32 35.38
CA ASP A 42 -3.23 -3.33 36.43
C ASP A 42 -2.59 -3.74 37.77
N THR A 43 -2.49 -5.04 38.05
CA THR A 43 -1.85 -5.59 39.24
C THR A 43 -0.34 -5.37 39.24
N LYS A 44 0.29 -5.35 38.06
CA LYS A 44 1.74 -5.10 37.88
C LYS A 44 2.05 -3.67 37.44
N LYS A 45 1.04 -2.81 37.31
CA LYS A 45 1.14 -1.44 36.78
C LYS A 45 1.79 -1.39 35.38
N GLN A 46 1.52 -2.40 34.55
CA GLN A 46 2.04 -2.50 33.18
C GLN A 46 0.95 -2.14 32.17
N GLY A 47 1.33 -1.56 31.04
CA GLY A 47 0.40 -1.09 30.00
C GLY A 47 0.38 0.43 29.87
N MET A 48 -0.75 0.97 29.42
CA MET A 48 -0.94 2.41 29.23
C MET A 48 -2.15 2.90 30.01
N THR A 49 -2.02 4.10 30.57
CA THR A 49 -3.17 4.92 30.94
C THR A 49 -3.92 5.36 29.68
N SER A 50 -5.20 5.75 29.79
CA SER A 50 -5.94 6.28 28.64
C SER A 50 -5.28 7.55 28.07
N LYS A 51 -4.55 8.30 28.90
CA LYS A 51 -3.76 9.46 28.46
C LYS A 51 -2.54 9.05 27.64
N GLU A 52 -1.75 8.09 28.10
CA GLU A 52 -0.59 7.57 27.35
C GLU A 52 -1.03 6.93 26.03
N LEU A 53 -2.18 6.24 26.00
CA LEU A 53 -2.76 5.70 24.77
C LEU A 53 -3.16 6.82 23.79
N ALA A 54 -3.79 7.89 24.27
CA ALA A 54 -4.14 9.03 23.44
C ALA A 54 -2.90 9.75 22.87
N GLU A 55 -1.87 9.97 23.70
CA GLU A 55 -0.58 10.53 23.27
C GLU A 55 0.11 9.63 22.24
N PHE A 56 0.03 8.31 22.42
CA PHE A 56 0.52 7.35 21.44
C PHE A 56 -0.23 7.43 20.10
N CYS A 57 -1.56 7.52 20.11
CA CYS A 57 -2.36 7.73 18.90
C CYS A 57 -1.96 9.02 18.16
N VAL A 58 -1.73 10.11 18.89
CA VAL A 58 -1.26 11.38 18.32
C VAL A 58 0.14 11.23 17.72
N SER A 59 1.04 10.50 18.39
CA SER A 59 2.40 10.24 17.88
C SER A 59 2.40 9.46 16.56
N LEU A 60 1.42 8.58 16.35
CA LEU A 60 1.21 7.85 15.10
C LEU A 60 0.57 8.72 13.99
N GLY A 61 0.26 9.99 14.26
CA GLY A 61 -0.37 10.90 13.32
C GLY A 61 -1.90 10.72 13.18
N CYS A 62 -2.57 10.13 14.17
CA CYS A 62 -4.03 10.01 14.15
C CYS A 62 -4.68 11.40 14.30
N GLU A 63 -5.56 11.77 13.37
CA GLU A 63 -6.42 12.96 13.49
C GLU A 63 -7.65 12.68 14.37
N PHE A 64 -8.09 11.42 14.37
CA PHE A 64 -9.17 10.89 15.21
C PHE A 64 -8.71 9.58 15.83
N ALA A 65 -9.05 9.35 17.09
CA ALA A 65 -8.87 8.07 17.74
C ALA A 65 -10.00 7.83 18.75
N CYS A 66 -10.45 6.59 18.85
CA CYS A 66 -11.34 6.15 19.92
C CYS A 66 -10.66 5.09 20.77
N ASP A 67 -10.73 5.27 22.09
CA ASP A 67 -10.45 4.23 23.07
C ASP A 67 -11.57 3.19 22.96
N CYS A 68 -11.21 1.91 22.85
CA CYS A 68 -12.16 0.83 22.63
C CYS A 68 -12.40 0.08 23.94
N ASP A 69 -11.45 -0.75 24.36
CA ASP A 69 -11.50 -1.54 25.58
C ASP A 69 -10.30 -1.21 26.47
N GLY A 70 -10.51 -1.18 27.78
CA GLY A 70 -9.45 -0.96 28.75
C GLY A 70 -9.90 -1.30 30.16
N GLY A 71 -9.28 -2.32 30.77
CA GLY A 71 -9.71 -2.83 32.07
C GLY A 71 -9.38 -4.30 32.35
N GLY A 72 -8.30 -4.84 31.78
CA GLY A 72 -7.80 -6.17 32.17
C GLY A 72 -7.76 -7.25 31.09
N SER A 73 -8.18 -6.99 29.84
CA SER A 73 -8.04 -7.93 28.72
C SER A 73 -8.12 -7.22 27.37
N THR A 74 -7.20 -7.47 26.44
CA THR A 74 -7.36 -7.06 25.04
C THR A 74 -6.76 -8.15 24.15
N ALA A 75 -7.54 -8.66 23.20
CA ALA A 75 -7.10 -9.68 22.24
C ALA A 75 -7.44 -9.25 20.81
N CYS A 76 -6.49 -9.40 19.89
CA CYS A 76 -6.71 -9.13 18.47
C CYS A 76 -6.86 -10.45 17.70
N ARG A 77 -7.92 -10.56 16.89
CA ARG A 77 -8.18 -11.72 16.03
C ARG A 77 -8.10 -11.29 14.57
N SER A 78 -7.22 -11.94 13.80
CA SER A 78 -7.19 -11.81 12.34
C SER A 78 -8.01 -12.92 11.69
N LYS A 79 -8.30 -12.80 10.38
CA LYS A 79 -9.00 -13.85 9.60
C LYS A 79 -8.25 -15.19 9.62
N ASP A 80 -6.93 -15.14 9.75
CA ASP A 80 -6.05 -16.32 9.68
C ASP A 80 -5.69 -16.88 11.07
N GLY A 81 -6.26 -16.33 12.16
CA GLY A 81 -6.07 -16.85 13.51
C GLY A 81 -6.00 -15.77 14.61
N TYR A 82 -5.75 -16.23 15.84
CA TYR A 82 -5.51 -15.35 16.98
C TYR A 82 -4.13 -14.70 16.88
N ILE A 83 -4.02 -13.42 17.21
CA ILE A 83 -2.79 -12.85 17.75
C ILE A 83 -2.86 -13.14 19.26
N TYR A 84 -2.65 -14.42 19.64
CA TYR A 84 -2.57 -14.83 21.04
C TYR A 84 -1.09 -14.93 21.41
N ASN A 85 -0.70 -14.23 22.48
CA ASN A 85 0.67 -14.17 22.96
C ASN A 85 0.74 -14.64 24.41
N GLN A 86 1.30 -15.83 24.64
CA GLN A 86 1.60 -16.33 25.99
C GLN A 86 2.97 -15.82 26.47
N GLY A 87 3.03 -14.55 26.90
CA GLY A 87 3.98 -14.14 27.93
C GLY A 87 5.21 -13.32 27.53
N ARG A 88 5.13 -12.42 26.53
CA ARG A 88 6.15 -11.38 26.31
C ARG A 88 5.54 -10.10 25.74
N ALA A 89 6.00 -8.94 26.16
CA ALA A 89 5.49 -7.65 25.70
C ALA A 89 5.65 -7.47 24.18
N ILE A 90 4.53 -7.34 23.46
CA ILE A 90 4.50 -6.87 22.07
C ILE A 90 3.39 -5.83 21.94
N ALA A 91 3.76 -4.55 21.82
CA ALA A 91 2.83 -3.55 21.29
C ALA A 91 2.66 -3.82 19.79
N SER A 92 1.49 -4.32 19.39
CA SER A 92 1.19 -4.63 17.99
C SER A 92 0.34 -3.51 17.39
N ALA A 93 0.79 -2.97 16.26
CA ALA A 93 0.02 -2.03 15.45
C ALA A 93 -0.32 -2.68 14.11
N MET A 94 -1.60 -2.74 13.77
CA MET A 94 -2.06 -3.17 12.45
C MET A 94 -2.54 -1.94 11.66
N VAL A 95 -1.82 -1.64 10.58
CA VAL A 95 -2.19 -0.54 9.67
C VAL A 95 -3.03 -1.12 8.54
N VAL A 96 -4.28 -0.67 8.45
CA VAL A 96 -5.17 -0.96 7.32
C VAL A 96 -5.20 0.27 6.43
N ARG A 97 -4.70 0.10 5.20
CA ARG A 97 -4.74 1.13 4.17
C ARG A 97 -5.44 0.64 2.92
N LYS A 98 -6.05 1.57 2.20
CA LYS A 98 -6.55 1.31 0.85
C LYS A 98 -5.36 1.10 -0.09
N LYS A 99 -5.42 0.06 -0.92
CA LYS A 99 -4.45 -0.12 -2.00
C LYS A 99 -4.62 1.00 -3.02
N THR A 100 -3.53 1.48 -3.59
CA THR A 100 -3.59 2.35 -4.78
C THR A 100 -3.95 1.55 -6.02
N LEU A 101 -4.33 2.27 -7.08
CA LEU A 101 -4.57 1.69 -8.39
C LEU A 101 -3.37 0.86 -8.87
N LEU A 102 -2.15 1.40 -8.75
CA LEU A 102 -0.92 0.69 -9.12
C LEU A 102 -0.76 -0.63 -8.33
N GLU A 103 -0.99 -0.61 -7.02
CA GLU A 103 -0.86 -1.80 -6.16
C GLU A 103 -1.94 -2.86 -6.40
N MET A 104 -3.12 -2.45 -6.88
CA MET A 104 -4.14 -3.37 -7.33
C MET A 104 -3.73 -4.08 -8.63
N CYS A 105 -3.07 -3.36 -9.54
CA CYS A 105 -2.68 -3.88 -10.84
C CYS A 105 -1.34 -4.63 -10.84
N LEU A 106 -0.40 -4.31 -9.95
CA LEU A 106 0.94 -4.94 -9.92
C LEU A 106 0.89 -6.49 -9.84
N PRO A 107 0.06 -7.11 -8.98
CA PRO A 107 -0.06 -8.57 -8.93
C PRO A 107 -0.69 -9.20 -10.18
N LYS A 108 -1.13 -8.38 -11.15
CA LYS A 108 -1.72 -8.84 -12.42
C LYS A 108 -0.70 -8.99 -13.53
N VAL A 109 0.57 -8.64 -13.31
CA VAL A 109 1.64 -8.97 -14.26
C VAL A 109 1.65 -10.48 -14.52
N GLY A 110 1.63 -10.87 -15.79
CA GLY A 110 1.50 -12.27 -16.23
C GLY A 110 0.06 -12.74 -16.48
N CYS A 111 -0.96 -11.96 -16.09
CA CYS A 111 -2.34 -12.18 -16.54
C CYS A 111 -2.45 -11.99 -18.06
N GLY A 112 -3.46 -12.62 -18.67
CA GLY A 112 -3.63 -12.59 -20.11
C GLY A 112 -4.24 -11.29 -20.63
N TYR A 113 -4.15 -11.09 -21.95
CA TYR A 113 -4.81 -9.99 -22.63
C TYR A 113 -5.89 -10.49 -23.58
N VAL A 114 -7.09 -9.94 -23.45
CA VAL A 114 -8.23 -10.18 -24.35
C VAL A 114 -8.98 -8.87 -24.54
N TRP A 115 -9.21 -8.48 -25.80
CA TRP A 115 -9.92 -7.23 -26.13
C TRP A 115 -11.33 -7.22 -25.52
N GLY A 116 -11.67 -6.17 -24.79
CA GLY A 116 -12.96 -6.02 -24.09
C GLY A 116 -13.04 -6.71 -22.72
N ALA A 117 -11.96 -7.34 -22.24
CA ALA A 117 -11.99 -8.06 -20.96
C ALA A 117 -11.67 -7.15 -19.76
N GLN A 118 -12.31 -7.40 -18.62
CA GLN A 118 -12.20 -6.56 -17.42
C GLN A 118 -11.88 -7.35 -16.15
N GLY A 119 -11.12 -8.43 -16.28
CA GLY A 119 -10.63 -9.23 -15.16
C GLY A 119 -11.40 -10.52 -14.91
N GLU A 120 -12.29 -10.93 -15.80
CA GLU A 120 -12.85 -12.29 -15.78
C GLU A 120 -11.79 -13.37 -16.09
N ILE A 121 -12.10 -14.61 -15.72
CA ILE A 121 -11.37 -15.79 -16.20
C ILE A 121 -11.82 -16.07 -17.64
N LEU A 122 -10.88 -16.20 -18.56
CA LEU A 122 -11.21 -16.49 -19.96
C LEU A 122 -11.70 -17.93 -20.10
N THR A 123 -13.00 -18.09 -20.26
CA THR A 123 -13.62 -19.36 -20.70
C THR A 123 -13.88 -19.32 -22.20
N ARG A 124 -14.21 -20.47 -22.79
CA ARG A 124 -14.59 -20.55 -24.21
C ARG A 124 -15.82 -19.69 -24.51
N ASP A 125 -16.80 -19.68 -23.60
CA ASP A 125 -18.02 -18.90 -23.76
C ASP A 125 -17.77 -17.40 -23.65
N VAL A 126 -16.93 -16.97 -22.70
CA VAL A 126 -16.48 -15.58 -22.61
C VAL A 126 -15.80 -15.14 -23.90
N LEU A 127 -14.88 -15.96 -24.43
CA LEU A 127 -14.17 -15.66 -25.67
C LEU A 127 -15.13 -15.58 -26.86
N ASN A 128 -16.05 -16.53 -27.01
CA ASN A 128 -17.04 -16.54 -28.09
C ASN A 128 -17.95 -15.31 -28.04
N ARG A 129 -18.42 -14.93 -26.84
CA ARG A 129 -19.22 -13.72 -26.63
C ARG A 129 -18.44 -12.47 -27.06
N LEU A 130 -17.18 -12.35 -26.65
CA LEU A 130 -16.33 -11.20 -27.02
C LEU A 130 -16.06 -11.15 -28.54
N ILE A 131 -15.87 -12.30 -29.19
CA ILE A 131 -15.75 -12.41 -30.65
C ILE A 131 -17.03 -11.92 -31.36
N GLN A 132 -18.20 -12.26 -30.84
CA GLN A 132 -19.48 -11.81 -31.40
C GLN A 132 -19.63 -10.29 -31.27
N LEU A 133 -19.21 -9.70 -30.14
CA LEU A 133 -19.33 -8.27 -29.88
C LEU A 133 -18.33 -7.40 -30.65
N HIS A 134 -17.10 -7.88 -30.84
CA HIS A 134 -15.99 -7.05 -31.32
C HIS A 134 -15.36 -7.54 -32.63
N GLY A 135 -15.78 -8.70 -33.13
CA GLY A 135 -15.27 -9.31 -34.35
C GLY A 135 -14.03 -10.17 -34.14
N ARG A 136 -13.94 -11.27 -34.90
CA ARG A 136 -12.90 -12.30 -34.79
C ARG A 136 -11.47 -11.77 -34.95
N GLN A 137 -11.27 -10.76 -35.78
CA GLN A 137 -9.97 -10.15 -36.10
C GLN A 137 -9.27 -9.52 -34.89
N LYS A 138 -9.99 -9.25 -33.80
CA LYS A 138 -9.43 -8.75 -32.54
C LYS A 138 -8.83 -9.86 -31.65
N TYR A 139 -9.07 -11.13 -32.00
CA TYR A 139 -8.74 -12.28 -31.16
C TYR A 139 -7.85 -13.31 -31.85
N TYR A 140 -7.84 -13.36 -33.18
CA TYR A 140 -7.02 -14.28 -33.97
C TYR A 140 -6.11 -13.50 -34.89
N PHE A 141 -4.81 -13.73 -34.75
CA PHE A 141 -3.75 -13.07 -35.49
C PHE A 141 -2.89 -14.11 -36.21
N SER A 142 -2.04 -13.65 -37.13
CA SER A 142 -1.05 -14.53 -37.74
C SER A 142 -0.07 -15.03 -36.67
N GLY A 143 -0.09 -16.34 -36.39
CA GLY A 143 0.83 -17.02 -35.48
C GLY A 143 0.47 -17.00 -33.98
N TYR A 144 -0.61 -16.33 -33.56
CA TYR A 144 -1.11 -16.38 -32.17
C TYR A 144 -2.58 -15.97 -32.06
N SER A 145 -3.24 -16.35 -30.96
CA SER A 145 -4.63 -15.97 -30.68
C SER A 145 -4.85 -15.73 -29.18
N ALA A 146 -6.01 -15.18 -28.85
CA ALA A 146 -6.49 -15.02 -27.48
C ALA A 146 -6.69 -16.35 -26.74
N GLU A 147 -6.83 -17.48 -27.46
CA GLU A 147 -7.04 -18.80 -26.86
C GLU A 147 -5.88 -19.24 -25.96
N LYS A 148 -4.66 -18.72 -26.18
CA LYS A 148 -3.51 -18.98 -25.30
C LYS A 148 -3.76 -18.58 -23.84
N TRP A 149 -4.76 -17.73 -23.59
CA TRP A 149 -5.11 -17.23 -22.26
C TRP A 149 -6.32 -17.95 -21.65
N LEU A 150 -6.84 -19.02 -22.27
CA LEU A 150 -7.93 -19.82 -21.70
C LEU A 150 -7.55 -20.32 -20.29
N GLY A 151 -8.51 -20.22 -19.37
CA GLY A 151 -8.34 -20.56 -17.96
C GLY A 151 -7.55 -19.53 -17.13
N LYS A 152 -7.06 -18.43 -17.74
CA LYS A 152 -6.36 -17.36 -17.03
C LYS A 152 -7.25 -16.15 -16.83
N GLN A 153 -6.94 -15.35 -15.80
CA GLN A 153 -7.52 -14.02 -15.66
C GLN A 153 -7.03 -13.12 -16.80
N VAL A 154 -7.95 -12.39 -17.43
CA VAL A 154 -7.66 -11.58 -18.63
C VAL A 154 -8.15 -10.14 -18.51
N PHE A 155 -7.43 -9.23 -19.15
CA PHE A 155 -7.73 -7.80 -19.18
C PHE A 155 -7.45 -7.22 -20.57
N ASP A 156 -8.14 -6.16 -20.97
CA ASP A 156 -7.59 -5.22 -21.94
C ASP A 156 -6.95 -4.00 -21.23
N CYS A 157 -6.46 -3.04 -22.01
CA CYS A 157 -5.68 -1.93 -21.46
C CYS A 157 -6.49 -1.10 -20.45
N SER A 158 -7.68 -0.64 -20.84
CA SER A 158 -8.58 0.12 -19.98
C SER A 158 -9.26 -0.76 -18.94
N GLY A 159 -9.61 -2.00 -19.27
CA GLY A 159 -10.24 -2.99 -18.40
C GLY A 159 -9.40 -3.33 -17.19
N LEU A 160 -8.07 -3.33 -17.29
CA LEU A 160 -7.17 -3.44 -16.13
C LEU A 160 -7.36 -2.28 -15.15
N ILE A 161 -7.45 -1.05 -15.66
CA ILE A 161 -7.63 0.17 -14.87
C ILE A 161 -9.03 0.22 -14.27
N VAL A 162 -10.05 -0.04 -15.09
CA VAL A 162 -11.47 -0.05 -14.70
C VAL A 162 -11.72 -1.12 -13.64
N TRP A 163 -11.14 -2.31 -13.78
CA TRP A 163 -11.23 -3.36 -12.76
C TRP A 163 -10.68 -2.89 -11.41
N ALA A 164 -9.46 -2.31 -11.41
CA ALA A 164 -8.84 -1.83 -10.19
C ALA A 164 -9.63 -0.67 -9.57
N ALA A 165 -10.07 0.28 -10.38
CA ALA A 165 -10.85 1.43 -9.94
C ALA A 165 -12.21 1.02 -9.35
N ASN A 166 -12.91 0.06 -9.97
CA ASN A 166 -14.15 -0.52 -9.44
C ASN A 166 -13.93 -1.18 -8.08
N LYS A 167 -12.88 -2.01 -7.94
CA LYS A 167 -12.54 -2.66 -6.65
C LYS A 167 -12.15 -1.66 -5.57
N LEU A 168 -11.61 -0.51 -5.96
CA LEU A 168 -11.31 0.60 -5.07
C LEU A 168 -12.50 1.54 -4.87
N GLY A 169 -13.65 1.34 -5.51
CA GLY A 169 -14.79 2.25 -5.41
C GLY A 169 -14.48 3.68 -5.89
N ILE A 170 -13.58 3.83 -6.86
CA ILE A 170 -13.23 5.12 -7.45
C ILE A 170 -14.30 5.57 -8.45
N PHE A 171 -14.71 4.66 -9.34
CA PHE A 171 -15.84 4.85 -10.25
C PHE A 171 -16.49 3.49 -10.58
N GLN A 172 -17.77 3.53 -10.96
CA GLN A 172 -18.59 2.35 -11.28
C GLN A 172 -19.09 2.36 -12.73
N ALA A 173 -18.20 2.65 -13.68
CA ALA A 173 -18.52 2.66 -15.09
C ALA A 173 -17.36 2.10 -15.92
N ASP A 174 -17.68 1.64 -17.12
CA ASP A 174 -16.70 1.27 -18.12
C ASP A 174 -16.19 2.52 -18.85
N TYR A 175 -14.90 2.56 -19.14
CA TYR A 175 -14.24 3.68 -19.81
C TYR A 175 -13.21 3.16 -20.81
N THR A 176 -13.18 3.79 -21.98
CA THR A 176 -12.07 3.63 -22.93
C THR A 176 -10.81 4.34 -22.43
N ALA A 177 -9.66 4.10 -23.06
CA ALA A 177 -8.44 4.85 -22.77
C ALA A 177 -8.64 6.38 -22.90
N ALA A 178 -9.33 6.84 -23.94
CA ALA A 178 -9.71 8.26 -24.08
C ALA A 178 -10.67 8.73 -22.98
N GLY A 179 -11.66 7.91 -22.61
CA GLY A 179 -12.57 8.21 -21.51
C GLY A 179 -11.83 8.39 -20.18
N LEU A 180 -10.90 7.50 -19.86
CA LEU A 180 -10.04 7.59 -18.67
C LEU A 180 -9.16 8.84 -18.69
N TYR A 181 -8.63 9.23 -19.86
CA TYR A 181 -7.85 10.46 -19.98
C TYR A 181 -8.66 11.72 -19.64
N ASN A 182 -9.94 11.77 -20.02
CA ASN A 182 -10.83 12.89 -19.70
C ASN A 182 -11.13 13.02 -18.20
N LEU A 183 -11.02 11.91 -17.44
CA LEU A 183 -11.15 11.91 -15.98
C LEU A 183 -9.86 12.39 -15.28
N CYS A 184 -8.75 12.51 -16.01
CA CYS A 184 -7.48 12.94 -15.44
C CYS A 184 -7.28 14.46 -15.51
N GLN A 185 -6.41 14.94 -14.63
CA GLN A 185 -5.66 16.17 -14.81
C GLN A 185 -4.35 15.84 -15.54
N PRO A 186 -4.07 16.43 -16.72
CA PRO A 186 -2.81 16.21 -17.42
C PRO A 186 -1.60 16.62 -16.57
N VAL A 187 -0.52 15.84 -16.63
CA VAL A 187 0.74 16.11 -15.90
C VAL A 187 1.94 16.01 -16.83
N GLN A 188 2.96 16.84 -16.60
CA GLN A 188 4.23 16.79 -17.35
C GLN A 188 5.31 15.97 -16.63
N SER A 189 5.25 15.92 -15.31
CA SER A 189 6.16 15.15 -14.45
C SER A 189 5.35 14.05 -13.77
N PRO A 190 5.20 12.87 -14.39
CA PRO A 190 4.37 11.82 -13.83
C PRO A 190 4.98 11.25 -12.56
N GLU A 191 4.13 10.94 -11.59
CA GLU A 191 4.46 10.20 -10.38
C GLU A 191 3.92 8.77 -10.50
N ALA A 192 4.54 7.84 -9.78
CA ALA A 192 4.05 6.47 -9.78
C ALA A 192 2.57 6.44 -9.35
N GLY A 193 1.75 5.72 -10.11
CA GLY A 193 0.29 5.71 -9.95
C GLY A 193 -0.47 6.63 -10.92
N ASP A 194 0.19 7.58 -11.59
CA ASP A 194 -0.44 8.35 -12.67
C ASP A 194 -0.72 7.44 -13.88
N LEU A 195 -1.80 7.73 -14.60
CA LEU A 195 -2.11 7.02 -15.84
C LEU A 195 -1.24 7.55 -16.99
N CYS A 196 -0.82 6.64 -17.86
CA CYS A 196 -0.02 6.95 -19.04
C CYS A 196 -0.73 6.47 -20.32
N PHE A 197 -0.68 7.29 -21.38
CA PHE A 197 -1.47 7.13 -22.59
C PHE A 197 -0.62 7.35 -23.84
N ASN A 198 -0.91 6.61 -24.91
CA ASN A 198 -0.28 6.86 -26.20
C ASN A 198 -0.84 8.14 -26.84
N ALA A 199 -0.23 8.59 -27.93
CA ALA A 199 -0.57 9.86 -28.59
C ALA A 199 -2.07 9.94 -28.94
N ASP A 200 -2.62 8.85 -29.48
CA ASP A 200 -3.99 8.78 -30.00
C ASP A 200 -5.03 8.40 -28.93
N LEU A 201 -4.61 8.22 -27.67
CA LEU A 201 -5.49 7.79 -26.57
C LEU A 201 -6.22 6.46 -26.82
N THR A 202 -5.59 5.56 -27.58
CA THR A 202 -6.10 4.21 -27.87
C THR A 202 -5.54 3.16 -26.92
N HIS A 203 -4.51 3.49 -26.14
CA HIS A 203 -3.89 2.61 -25.16
C HIS A 203 -3.62 3.33 -23.85
N VAL A 204 -3.82 2.64 -22.73
CA VAL A 204 -3.60 3.16 -21.38
C VAL A 204 -2.78 2.19 -20.53
N GLY A 205 -2.01 2.74 -19.60
CA GLY A 205 -1.31 2.02 -18.55
C GLY A 205 -1.21 2.88 -17.28
N ILE A 206 -0.41 2.40 -16.34
CA ILE A 206 -0.05 3.11 -15.11
C ILE A 206 1.45 3.32 -15.11
N TYR A 207 1.90 4.56 -14.86
CA TYR A 207 3.30 4.84 -14.62
C TYR A 207 3.73 4.18 -13.32
N ALA A 208 4.69 3.27 -13.39
CA ALA A 208 5.21 2.50 -12.25
C ALA A 208 6.45 3.16 -11.62
N GLY A 209 6.82 4.36 -12.07
CA GLY A 209 8.01 5.08 -11.64
C GLY A 209 9.29 4.66 -12.39
N ASN A 210 10.30 5.52 -12.37
CA ASN A 210 11.62 5.30 -12.98
C ASN A 210 11.55 4.91 -14.47
N GLY A 211 10.66 5.54 -15.26
CA GLY A 211 10.53 5.26 -16.69
C GLY A 211 9.88 3.92 -17.03
N ARG A 212 9.19 3.29 -16.06
CA ARG A 212 8.51 1.99 -16.22
C ARG A 212 7.01 2.13 -16.26
N TYR A 213 6.35 1.26 -17.01
CA TYR A 213 4.91 1.33 -17.27
C TYR A 213 4.24 -0.04 -17.11
N LEU A 214 3.23 -0.12 -16.24
CA LEU A 214 2.39 -1.29 -16.07
C LEU A 214 1.17 -1.18 -16.99
N HIS A 215 0.96 -2.16 -17.86
CA HIS A 215 -0.17 -2.15 -18.79
C HIS A 215 -0.52 -3.54 -19.31
N ALA A 216 -1.78 -3.73 -19.71
CA ALA A 216 -2.18 -4.88 -20.52
C ALA A 216 -1.77 -4.59 -21.97
N LYS A 217 -0.60 -5.07 -22.39
CA LYS A 217 0.09 -4.63 -23.63
C LYS A 217 -0.59 -5.11 -24.91
N GLY A 218 -1.20 -6.28 -24.89
CA GLY A 218 -1.86 -6.86 -26.06
C GLY A 218 -1.85 -8.39 -26.02
N THR A 219 -2.62 -9.02 -26.90
CA THR A 219 -2.89 -10.48 -26.89
C THR A 219 -1.64 -11.35 -26.87
N LYS A 220 -0.54 -10.90 -27.50
CA LYS A 220 0.72 -11.65 -27.50
C LYS A 220 1.35 -11.73 -26.10
N ASP A 221 1.33 -10.63 -25.37
CA ASP A 221 2.17 -10.42 -24.18
C ASP A 221 1.40 -10.46 -22.86
N GLY A 222 0.11 -10.09 -22.84
CA GLY A 222 -0.66 -10.01 -21.61
C GLY A 222 -0.41 -8.72 -20.82
N VAL A 223 -0.54 -8.80 -19.50
CA VAL A 223 -0.21 -7.71 -18.56
C VAL A 223 1.28 -7.78 -18.21
N VAL A 224 1.98 -6.67 -18.44
CA VAL A 224 3.44 -6.58 -18.31
C VAL A 224 3.87 -5.24 -17.71
N ILE A 225 5.11 -5.20 -17.23
CA ILE A 225 5.82 -3.94 -16.96
C ILE A 225 6.86 -3.77 -18.08
N THR A 226 6.86 -2.62 -18.73
CA THR A 226 7.82 -2.30 -19.80
C THR A 226 8.61 -1.06 -19.47
N ASP A 227 9.86 -1.05 -19.93
CA ASP A 227 10.67 0.17 -20.02
C ASP A 227 10.33 0.88 -21.34
N LYS A 228 10.30 2.23 -21.32
CA LYS A 228 10.13 3.09 -22.53
C LYS A 228 9.12 2.53 -23.56
N TYR A 229 7.84 2.78 -23.33
CA TYR A 229 6.77 2.45 -24.27
C TYR A 229 6.30 3.69 -25.06
N THR A 230 5.36 3.53 -25.99
CA THR A 230 4.75 4.62 -26.79
C THR A 230 3.86 5.58 -25.99
N PHE A 231 3.94 5.53 -24.66
CA PHE A 231 3.23 6.43 -23.77
C PHE A 231 3.90 7.82 -23.79
N VAL A 232 3.14 8.82 -24.22
CA VAL A 232 3.61 10.21 -24.39
C VAL A 232 2.72 11.23 -23.68
N LYS A 233 1.55 10.81 -23.21
CA LYS A 233 0.61 11.63 -22.44
C LYS A 233 0.46 11.03 -21.05
N PHE A 234 0.42 11.88 -20.02
CA PHE A 234 0.27 11.46 -18.64
C PHE A 234 -0.89 12.21 -17.97
N GLY A 235 -1.62 11.51 -17.11
CA GLY A 235 -2.77 12.07 -16.43
C GLY A 235 -2.95 11.51 -15.02
N ARG A 236 -3.13 12.40 -14.05
CA ARG A 236 -3.46 12.07 -12.67
C ARG A 236 -4.96 12.00 -12.49
N LEU A 237 -5.50 10.89 -12.00
CA LEU A 237 -6.95 10.75 -11.79
C LEU A 237 -7.46 11.78 -10.77
N LYS A 238 -8.50 12.54 -11.14
CA LYS A 238 -9.11 13.55 -10.25
C LYS A 238 -9.83 12.85 -9.09
N GLY A 239 -9.73 13.42 -7.89
CA GLY A 239 -10.43 12.89 -6.70
C GLY A 239 -9.86 11.58 -6.15
N VAL A 240 -8.75 11.08 -6.70
CA VAL A 240 -8.03 9.91 -6.20
C VAL A 240 -6.72 10.35 -5.59
N SER A 241 -6.58 10.21 -4.27
CA SER A 241 -5.32 10.49 -3.59
C SER A 241 -4.33 9.34 -3.83
N ASN A 242 -3.25 9.59 -4.58
CA ASN A 242 -2.14 8.65 -4.82
C ASN A 242 -1.25 8.46 -3.58
N VAL A 243 -1.83 8.19 -2.41
CA VAL A 243 -1.10 8.29 -1.13
C VAL A 243 -0.10 7.16 -0.87
N ALA A 244 -0.06 6.08 -1.68
CA ALA A 244 0.86 4.97 -1.41
C ALA A 244 2.29 5.18 -1.93
N THR A 245 2.54 6.12 -2.85
CA THR A 245 3.87 6.26 -3.46
C THR A 245 4.83 7.11 -2.65
N ASP A 246 4.33 8.10 -1.91
CA ASP A 246 5.18 8.93 -1.05
C ASP A 246 5.69 8.14 0.18
N TRP A 247 4.88 7.22 0.72
CA TRP A 247 5.26 6.39 1.88
C TRP A 247 6.38 5.38 1.55
N ASN A 248 6.28 4.66 0.43
CA ASN A 248 7.30 3.67 0.05
C ASN A 248 8.62 4.31 -0.41
N ALA A 249 8.58 5.49 -1.03
CA ALA A 249 9.78 6.21 -1.46
C ALA A 249 10.53 6.80 -0.26
N LYS A 250 9.83 7.44 0.67
CA LYS A 250 10.42 7.99 1.90
C LYS A 250 10.99 6.89 2.80
N ASN A 251 10.30 5.76 2.93
CA ASN A 251 10.82 4.62 3.71
C ASN A 251 12.04 3.98 3.06
N LYS A 252 12.08 3.84 1.72
CA LYS A 252 13.26 3.32 1.04
C LYS A 252 14.47 4.24 1.16
N GLU A 253 14.29 5.55 0.99
CA GLU A 253 15.39 6.51 1.15
C GLU A 253 15.87 6.59 2.61
N PHE A 254 14.95 6.46 3.55
CA PHE A 254 15.29 6.33 4.96
C PHE A 254 16.15 5.07 5.23
N VAL A 255 15.73 3.90 4.75
CA VAL A 255 16.49 2.65 4.95
C VAL A 255 17.86 2.72 4.27
N LYS A 256 17.96 3.35 3.08
CA LYS A 256 19.27 3.59 2.43
C LYS A 256 20.18 4.49 3.26
N HIS A 257 19.62 5.49 3.93
CA HIS A 257 20.40 6.35 4.81
C HIS A 257 21.00 5.55 5.99
N VAL A 258 20.20 4.68 6.61
CA VAL A 258 20.68 3.77 7.67
C VAL A 258 21.75 2.81 7.16
N GLN A 259 21.52 2.15 6.02
CA GLN A 259 22.48 1.21 5.43
C GLN A 259 23.86 1.89 5.20
N ARG A 260 23.87 3.12 4.66
CA ARG A 260 25.11 3.89 4.47
C ARG A 260 25.80 4.22 5.80
N THR A 261 25.04 4.62 6.81
CA THR A 261 25.57 4.96 8.15
C THR A 261 26.17 3.74 8.85
N LEU A 262 25.66 2.54 8.55
CA LEU A 262 26.23 1.27 9.01
C LEU A 262 27.45 0.79 8.19
N GLY A 263 27.94 1.62 7.25
CA GLY A 263 29.10 1.32 6.42
C GLY A 263 28.79 0.42 5.22
N MET A 264 27.52 0.14 4.93
CA MET A 264 27.14 -0.61 3.73
C MET A 264 27.31 0.26 2.47
N SER A 265 27.67 -0.34 1.34
CA SER A 265 27.92 0.38 0.09
C SER A 265 27.50 -0.42 -1.15
N GLY A 266 27.49 0.24 -2.31
CA GLY A 266 27.17 -0.39 -3.59
C GLY A 266 25.76 -1.01 -3.60
N ALA A 267 25.66 -2.25 -4.08
CA ALA A 267 24.40 -2.97 -4.22
C ALA A 267 23.72 -3.31 -2.88
N ASP A 268 24.44 -3.23 -1.76
CA ASP A 268 23.89 -3.51 -0.43
C ASP A 268 23.13 -2.30 0.18
N VAL A 269 23.13 -1.14 -0.48
CA VAL A 269 22.31 0.05 -0.12
C VAL A 269 21.05 0.11 -0.99
N ASP A 270 20.20 -0.89 -0.83
CA ASP A 270 19.04 -1.13 -1.68
C ASP A 270 17.73 -0.48 -1.16
N GLY A 271 17.74 0.06 0.06
CA GLY A 271 16.56 0.61 0.73
C GLY A 271 15.58 -0.46 1.21
N LEU A 272 16.02 -1.71 1.28
CA LEU A 272 15.28 -2.83 1.82
C LEU A 272 15.93 -3.25 3.14
N ALA A 273 15.15 -3.37 4.21
CA ALA A 273 15.63 -3.86 5.50
C ALA A 273 15.78 -5.40 5.48
N GLY A 274 16.51 -5.91 4.49
CA GLY A 274 16.72 -7.34 4.28
C GLY A 274 17.71 -7.95 5.27
N PRO A 275 17.91 -9.28 5.22
CA PRO A 275 18.71 -10.02 6.20
C PRO A 275 20.13 -9.47 6.42
N LYS A 276 20.75 -8.94 5.35
CA LYS A 276 22.07 -8.29 5.45
C LYS A 276 22.02 -7.00 6.26
N THR A 277 21.06 -6.12 6.01
CA THR A 277 20.90 -4.85 6.75
C THR A 277 20.63 -5.10 8.22
N VAL A 278 19.82 -6.11 8.53
CA VAL A 278 19.54 -6.53 9.91
C VAL A 278 20.80 -7.06 10.58
N ALA A 279 21.52 -7.99 9.94
CA ALA A 279 22.75 -8.55 10.49
C ALA A 279 23.86 -7.50 10.68
N THR A 280 24.03 -6.56 9.74
CA THR A 280 25.00 -5.47 9.86
C THR A 280 24.62 -4.51 10.99
N PHE A 281 23.33 -4.22 11.16
CA PHE A 281 22.83 -3.42 12.28
C PHE A 281 23.07 -4.12 13.63
N ASP A 282 22.78 -5.41 13.73
CA ASP A 282 22.97 -6.20 14.95
C ASP A 282 24.46 -6.29 15.34
N ASN A 283 25.34 -6.51 14.37
CA ASN A 283 26.79 -6.50 14.58
C ASN A 283 27.31 -5.11 15.00
N PHE A 284 26.78 -4.04 14.40
CA PHE A 284 27.13 -2.68 14.78
C PHE A 284 26.73 -2.38 16.24
N VAL A 285 25.54 -2.79 16.66
CA VAL A 285 25.05 -2.63 18.04
C VAL A 285 25.90 -3.45 19.02
N GLN A 286 26.27 -4.69 18.67
CA GLN A 286 27.15 -5.52 19.51
C GLN A 286 28.57 -4.96 19.61
N SER A 287 29.09 -4.32 18.55
CA SER A 287 30.46 -3.77 18.50
C SER A 287 30.71 -2.54 19.38
N LYS A 288 29.68 -1.97 20.01
CA LYS A 288 29.75 -0.70 20.74
C LYS A 288 29.72 -0.82 22.27
N GLY A 289 29.63 -2.02 22.84
CA GLY A 289 29.64 -2.21 24.30
C GLY A 289 28.65 -1.29 25.03
N ASP A 290 29.03 -0.74 26.19
CA ASP A 290 28.17 0.10 27.05
C ASP A 290 27.83 1.49 26.47
N THR A 291 28.42 1.91 25.33
CA THR A 291 27.97 3.11 24.57
C THR A 291 26.88 2.80 23.55
N GLY A 292 26.45 1.53 23.44
CA GLY A 292 25.31 1.10 22.65
C GLY A 292 23.99 1.76 23.06
N ASP A 293 23.90 2.33 24.25
CA ASP A 293 22.70 2.97 24.77
C ASP A 293 22.36 4.28 24.08
N GLU A 294 23.33 5.10 23.64
CA GLU A 294 23.05 6.33 22.88
C GLU A 294 22.63 6.02 21.44
N ILE A 295 23.20 4.97 20.83
CA ILE A 295 22.82 4.48 19.50
C ILE A 295 21.44 3.81 19.55
N LYS A 296 21.16 3.00 20.57
CA LYS A 296 19.81 2.48 20.86
C LYS A 296 18.82 3.61 21.12
N LYS A 297 19.22 4.67 21.83
CA LYS A 297 18.36 5.82 22.10
C LYS A 297 18.10 6.63 20.83
N ALA A 298 19.09 6.82 19.96
CA ALA A 298 18.91 7.45 18.65
C ALA A 298 18.06 6.58 17.70
N TRP A 299 18.26 5.26 17.69
CA TRP A 299 17.45 4.30 16.94
C TRP A 299 16.01 4.22 17.48
N ASN A 300 15.82 4.27 18.80
CA ASN A 300 14.50 4.32 19.43
C ASN A 300 13.82 5.67 19.21
N ASN A 301 14.56 6.79 19.25
CA ASN A 301 14.05 8.10 18.89
C ASN A 301 13.65 8.15 17.40
N PHE A 302 14.43 7.49 16.55
CA PHE A 302 14.14 7.35 15.14
C PHE A 302 12.91 6.46 14.89
N LEU A 303 12.86 5.25 15.47
CA LEU A 303 11.67 4.38 15.46
C LEU A 303 10.44 5.08 16.06
N ASN A 304 10.64 6.01 17.01
CA ASN A 304 9.58 6.85 17.56
C ASN A 304 9.19 8.03 16.66
N ALA A 305 10.01 8.41 15.69
CA ALA A 305 9.74 9.48 14.73
C ALA A 305 9.17 8.99 13.38
N ILE A 306 9.27 7.68 13.11
CA ILE A 306 8.63 7.00 11.97
C ILE A 306 7.51 6.01 12.36
N LYS A 307 7.25 5.89 13.65
CA LYS A 307 5.86 5.80 14.11
C LYS A 307 5.11 7.02 13.60
#